data_AF-A0A9X1NGS0-F1
#
_entry.id   AF-A0A9X1NGS0-F1
#
_cell.length_a   1.000
_cell.length_b   1.000
_cell.length_c   1.000
_cell.angle_alpha   90.00
_cell.angle_beta   90.00
_cell.angle_gamma   90.00
#
_symmetry.space_group_name_H-M   'P 1'
#
loop_
_entity.id
_entity.type
_entity.pdbx_description
1 polymer ?
#
loop_
_entity_poly.entity_id
_entity_poly.type
_entity_poly.pdbx_seq_one_letter_code
_entity_poly.pdbx_strand_id
1 'polypeptide(L)'
;MTTTPFPGSDGFTRVWFWAVLNTDEKDKNDVVGTQHLLRGMVHVAQIKAALEAYDLTEAVVARMVRDEVPETGLVPRILKGSVEPVNFSTAAAAALHRCQVQPALGGGEERSAVDVFLAILGDSQCRAVGILAECGVDIEELRESLREGRLPARRDPLPVDLHRTRDALLGRRSYRPQTRGVMGWLQRLALRISNEDYAAQPVFWVRLEADELARERGSRKIGSDDVLLALLTTYEVALAYPHLARSVQHKYRGGQALLAAGVDHARVRAAMASLDLGRDEVPLPTGMGDWPQDTGQVLERLAGVKGNRGARLLEALGVSQADLNVLC
;
A
#
# COMPACT_ATOMS: atom_id res chain seq x y z
N MET A 1 -22.91 34.33 4.64
CA MET A 1 -21.76 33.46 4.93
C MET A 1 -20.52 34.33 4.84
N THR A 2 -19.74 34.40 5.91
CA THR A 2 -18.54 35.25 5.98
C THR A 2 -17.51 34.80 4.96
N THR A 3 -17.07 35.74 4.13
CA THR A 3 -16.08 35.59 3.03
C THR A 3 -14.64 35.62 3.52
N THR A 4 -14.42 35.51 4.82
CA THR A 4 -13.08 35.58 5.41
C THR A 4 -12.28 34.36 4.98
N PRO A 5 -11.08 34.54 4.40
CA PRO A 5 -10.22 33.43 4.00
C PRO A 5 -9.91 32.52 5.19
N PHE A 6 -9.78 31.22 4.94
CA PHE A 6 -9.30 30.29 5.96
C PHE A 6 -7.85 30.67 6.36
N PRO A 7 -7.56 30.91 7.66
CA PRO A 7 -6.25 31.38 8.12
C PRO A 7 -5.26 30.20 8.21
N GLY A 8 -4.93 29.60 7.07
CA GLY A 8 -3.98 28.50 7.00
C GLY A 8 -2.53 28.97 7.06
N SER A 9 -1.68 28.20 7.75
CA SER A 9 -0.22 28.30 7.63
C SER A 9 0.27 27.88 6.23
N ASP A 10 1.50 28.25 5.86
CA ASP A 10 2.11 27.83 4.59
C ASP A 10 2.18 26.30 4.43
N GLY A 11 2.34 25.58 5.55
CA GLY A 11 2.28 24.12 5.57
C GLY A 11 0.91 23.59 5.14
N PHE A 12 -0.18 24.22 5.60
CA PHE A 12 -1.53 23.88 5.14
C PHE A 12 -1.78 24.30 3.69
N THR A 13 -1.17 25.40 3.23
CA THR A 13 -1.25 25.82 1.82
C THR A 13 -0.77 24.72 0.87
N ARG A 14 0.33 24.05 1.23
CA ARG A 14 0.84 22.91 0.47
C ARG A 14 -0.10 21.71 0.51
N VAL A 15 -0.73 21.44 1.66
CA VAL A 15 -1.69 20.33 1.81
C VAL A 15 -2.87 20.49 0.86
N TRP A 16 -3.51 21.66 0.84
CA TRP A 16 -4.66 21.85 -0.04
C TRP A 16 -4.27 21.84 -1.52
N PHE A 17 -3.09 22.39 -1.87
CA PHE A 17 -2.58 22.33 -3.24
C PHE A 17 -2.45 20.88 -3.71
N TRP A 18 -1.89 20.02 -2.86
CA TRP A 18 -1.85 18.58 -3.13
C TRP A 18 -3.23 17.95 -3.16
N ALA A 19 -4.15 18.35 -2.29
CA ALA A 19 -5.52 17.81 -2.30
C ALA A 19 -6.24 18.12 -3.63
N VAL A 20 -6.09 19.34 -4.15
CA VAL A 20 -6.67 19.78 -5.43
C VAL A 20 -6.01 19.07 -6.62
N LEU A 21 -4.68 18.92 -6.65
CA LEU A 21 -4.02 18.16 -7.73
C LEU A 21 -4.43 16.68 -7.80
N ASN A 22 -5.07 16.18 -6.75
CA ASN A 22 -5.39 14.77 -6.58
C ASN A 22 -6.89 14.48 -6.60
N THR A 23 -7.74 15.47 -6.86
CA THR A 23 -9.11 15.22 -7.32
C THR A 23 -9.01 14.61 -8.73
N ASP A 24 -9.51 13.40 -8.92
CA ASP A 24 -9.49 12.74 -10.24
C ASP A 24 -10.36 13.54 -11.23
N GLU A 25 -9.98 13.65 -12.50
CA GLU A 25 -10.87 14.20 -13.55
C GLU A 25 -12.21 13.45 -13.62
N LYS A 26 -12.26 12.21 -13.12
CA LYS A 26 -13.49 11.42 -12.98
C LYS A 26 -14.41 11.87 -11.84
N ASP A 27 -13.91 12.63 -10.86
CA ASP A 27 -14.74 13.29 -9.85
C ASP A 27 -15.41 14.49 -10.52
N LYS A 28 -16.59 14.24 -11.08
CA LYS A 28 -17.36 15.14 -11.97
C LYS A 28 -17.65 16.56 -11.43
N ASN A 29 -17.16 16.95 -10.25
CA ASN A 29 -17.48 18.22 -9.58
C ASN A 29 -16.28 18.99 -8.99
N ASP A 30 -15.02 18.57 -9.20
CA ASP A 30 -13.84 19.24 -8.60
C ASP A 30 -13.96 19.47 -7.08
N VAL A 31 -14.57 18.50 -6.36
CA VAL A 31 -14.85 18.63 -4.92
C VAL A 31 -13.72 18.03 -4.09
N VAL A 32 -13.13 18.84 -3.22
CA VAL A 32 -12.13 18.42 -2.25
C VAL A 32 -12.82 17.84 -1.02
N GLY A 33 -12.86 16.50 -0.91
CA GLY A 33 -13.31 15.78 0.29
C GLY A 33 -12.22 15.61 1.35
N THR A 34 -12.61 15.07 2.52
CA THR A 34 -11.65 14.81 3.61
C THR A 34 -10.58 13.80 3.21
N GLN A 35 -10.90 12.84 2.33
CA GLN A 35 -9.95 11.87 1.77
C GLN A 35 -8.85 12.54 0.92
N HIS A 36 -9.19 13.60 0.17
CA HIS A 36 -8.21 14.38 -0.60
C HIS A 36 -7.30 15.19 0.32
N LEU A 37 -7.86 15.76 1.40
CA LEU A 37 -7.07 16.44 2.44
C LEU A 37 -6.12 15.47 3.15
N LEU A 38 -6.58 14.28 3.53
CA LEU A 38 -5.73 13.21 4.09
C LEU A 38 -4.55 12.90 3.17
N ARG A 39 -4.80 12.75 1.86
CA ARG A 39 -3.75 12.52 0.86
C ARG A 39 -2.74 13.66 0.79
N GLY A 40 -3.17 14.93 0.91
CA GLY A 40 -2.25 16.06 0.99
C GLY A 40 -1.45 16.11 2.30
N MET A 41 -2.06 15.67 3.41
CA MET A 41 -1.48 15.70 4.75
C MET A 41 -0.31 14.72 4.94
N VAL A 42 -0.23 13.64 4.17
CA VAL A 42 0.90 12.69 4.24
C VAL A 42 2.25 13.30 3.89
N HIS A 43 2.28 14.52 3.34
CA HIS A 43 3.52 15.26 3.07
C HIS A 43 3.97 16.15 4.22
N VAL A 44 3.17 16.28 5.28
CA VAL A 44 3.50 17.06 6.48
C VAL A 44 4.27 16.15 7.42
N ALA A 45 5.53 16.50 7.74
CA ALA A 45 6.47 15.61 8.44
C ALA A 45 5.91 14.95 9.71
N GLN A 46 5.22 15.71 10.57
CA GLN A 46 4.63 15.17 11.80
C GLN A 46 3.48 14.20 11.52
N ILE A 47 2.58 14.54 10.60
CA ILE A 47 1.45 13.67 10.22
C ILE A 47 1.99 12.41 9.52
N LYS A 48 2.95 12.58 8.61
CA LYS A 48 3.64 11.48 7.93
C LYS A 48 4.24 10.50 8.93
N ALA A 49 5.01 10.98 9.89
CA ALA A 49 5.66 10.12 10.88
C ALA A 49 4.64 9.37 11.75
N ALA A 50 3.52 10.03 12.12
CA ALA A 50 2.46 9.39 12.88
C ALA A 50 1.72 8.32 12.06
N LEU A 51 1.42 8.57 10.78
CA LEU A 51 0.79 7.60 9.88
C LEU A 51 1.74 6.43 9.55
N GLU A 52 3.03 6.68 9.38
CA GLU A 52 4.02 5.63 9.13
C GLU A 52 4.18 4.65 10.31
N ALA A 53 3.82 5.03 11.53
CA ALA A 53 3.77 4.13 12.68
C ALA A 53 2.68 3.04 12.52
N TYR A 54 1.66 3.31 11.71
CA TYR A 54 0.61 2.36 11.30
C TYR A 54 0.85 1.79 9.89
N ASP A 55 2.07 1.91 9.36
CA ASP A 55 2.42 1.47 8.01
C ASP A 55 1.66 2.18 6.87
N LEU A 56 1.02 3.32 7.17
CA LEU A 56 0.35 4.16 6.19
C LEU A 56 1.33 5.11 5.50
N THR A 57 1.96 4.62 4.45
CA THR A 57 2.81 5.45 3.58
C THR A 57 1.98 6.28 2.61
N GLU A 58 2.64 7.23 1.94
CA GLU A 58 2.03 7.99 0.84
C GLU A 58 1.39 7.09 -0.23
N ALA A 59 2.08 5.99 -0.60
CA ALA A 59 1.57 5.05 -1.60
C ALA A 59 0.31 4.33 -1.12
N VAL A 60 0.27 3.92 0.15
CA VAL A 60 -0.91 3.26 0.74
C VAL A 60 -2.08 4.23 0.80
N VAL A 61 -1.88 5.45 1.31
CA VAL A 61 -2.95 6.46 1.40
C VAL A 61 -3.44 6.86 0.01
N ALA A 62 -2.54 7.08 -0.95
CA ALA A 62 -2.93 7.45 -2.32
C ALA A 62 -3.80 6.38 -2.98
N ARG A 63 -3.48 5.10 -2.75
CA ARG A 63 -4.30 3.98 -3.19
C ARG A 63 -5.66 3.98 -2.50
N MET A 64 -5.67 4.01 -1.16
CA MET A 64 -6.91 3.96 -0.40
C MET A 64 -7.84 5.13 -0.72
N VAL A 65 -7.31 6.28 -1.16
CA VAL A 65 -8.15 7.40 -1.59
C VAL A 65 -8.72 7.20 -3.00
N ARG A 66 -8.02 6.48 -3.89
CA ARG A 66 -8.48 6.25 -5.27
C ARG A 66 -9.68 5.31 -5.34
N ASP A 67 -9.72 4.29 -4.49
CA ASP A 67 -10.76 3.26 -4.54
C ASP A 67 -12.09 3.71 -3.90
N GLU A 68 -12.15 4.97 -3.44
CA GLU A 68 -13.23 5.44 -2.59
C GLU A 68 -14.31 6.22 -3.31
N VAL A 69 -15.52 6.09 -2.77
CA VAL A 69 -16.63 6.93 -3.18
C VAL A 69 -16.38 8.36 -2.68
N PRO A 70 -16.38 9.37 -3.56
CA PRO A 70 -16.18 10.74 -3.15
C PRO A 70 -17.26 11.20 -2.17
N GLU A 71 -16.86 11.96 -1.16
CA GLU A 71 -17.80 12.68 -0.31
C GLU A 71 -18.65 13.66 -1.12
N THR A 72 -19.91 13.81 -0.70
CA THR A 72 -20.88 14.65 -1.40
C THR A 72 -21.04 16.03 -0.75
N GLY A 73 -21.79 16.89 -1.45
CA GLY A 73 -22.01 18.28 -1.07
C GLY A 73 -20.94 19.21 -1.65
N LEU A 74 -21.33 20.47 -1.82
CA LEU A 74 -20.48 21.50 -2.39
C LEU A 74 -20.58 22.74 -1.52
N VAL A 75 -19.48 23.06 -0.84
CA VAL A 75 -19.34 24.23 0.02
C VAL A 75 -18.12 25.03 -0.43
N PRO A 76 -18.31 26.18 -1.11
CA PRO A 76 -17.19 26.99 -1.57
C PRO A 76 -16.48 27.67 -0.39
N ARG A 77 -15.15 27.64 -0.38
CA ARG A 77 -14.31 28.33 0.60
C ARG A 77 -13.15 29.04 -0.07
N ILE A 78 -12.82 30.24 0.40
CA ILE A 78 -11.62 30.96 -0.01
C ILE A 78 -10.49 30.56 0.93
N LEU A 79 -9.39 30.06 0.37
CA LEU A 79 -8.18 29.72 1.11
C LEU A 79 -7.15 30.83 0.97
N LYS A 80 -6.30 31.01 1.98
CA LYS A 80 -5.14 31.90 1.89
C LYS A 80 -4.29 31.51 0.68
N GLY A 81 -4.00 32.48 -0.19
CA GLY A 81 -3.21 32.28 -1.41
C GLY A 81 -3.99 31.78 -2.64
N SER A 82 -5.30 31.54 -2.51
CA SER A 82 -6.18 31.28 -3.67
C SER A 82 -6.94 32.53 -4.08
N VAL A 83 -7.02 32.79 -5.39
CA VAL A 83 -7.85 33.87 -5.95
C VAL A 83 -9.29 33.40 -6.17
N GLU A 84 -9.48 32.10 -6.40
CA GLU A 84 -10.78 31.48 -6.66
C GLU A 84 -11.24 30.63 -5.45
N PRO A 85 -12.56 30.54 -5.21
CA PRO A 85 -13.10 29.62 -4.21
C PRO A 85 -12.80 28.16 -4.58
N VAL A 86 -12.35 27.39 -3.60
CA VAL A 86 -12.22 25.92 -3.72
C VAL A 86 -13.51 25.27 -3.24
N ASN A 87 -14.01 24.31 -4.01
CA ASN A 87 -15.20 23.55 -3.64
C ASN A 87 -14.82 22.41 -2.70
N PHE A 88 -15.34 22.45 -1.47
CA PHE A 88 -15.15 21.38 -0.49
C PHE A 88 -16.41 20.54 -0.34
N SER A 89 -16.23 19.26 0.04
CA SER A 89 -17.35 18.45 0.52
C SER A 89 -17.94 19.08 1.79
N THR A 90 -19.17 18.71 2.14
CA THR A 90 -19.78 19.17 3.40
C THR A 90 -18.92 18.78 4.61
N ALA A 91 -18.37 17.56 4.62
CA ALA A 91 -17.54 17.06 5.72
C ALA A 91 -16.19 17.79 5.80
N ALA A 92 -15.53 18.04 4.66
CA ALA A 92 -14.28 18.79 4.63
C ALA A 92 -14.50 20.25 5.07
N ALA A 93 -15.56 20.91 4.59
CA ALA A 93 -15.89 22.26 5.02
C ALA A 93 -16.25 22.33 6.52
N ALA A 94 -16.93 21.31 7.05
CA ALA A 94 -17.20 21.19 8.49
C ALA A 94 -15.92 21.00 9.30
N ALA A 95 -14.97 20.18 8.84
CA ALA A 95 -13.67 20.02 9.48
C ALA A 95 -12.87 21.32 9.52
N LEU A 96 -12.83 22.07 8.41
CA LEU A 96 -12.20 23.39 8.38
C LEU A 96 -12.87 24.36 9.36
N HIS A 97 -14.20 24.36 9.43
CA HIS A 97 -14.92 25.18 10.39
C HIS A 97 -14.61 24.79 11.85
N ARG A 98 -14.60 23.49 12.18
CA ARG A 98 -14.21 22.99 13.51
C ARG A 98 -12.79 23.43 13.88
N CYS A 99 -11.85 23.34 12.93
CA CYS A 99 -10.47 23.79 13.13
C CYS A 99 -10.40 25.29 13.45
N GLN A 100 -11.23 26.13 12.81
CA GLN A 100 -11.28 27.57 13.08
C GLN A 100 -11.79 27.93 14.47
N VAL A 101 -12.73 27.15 15.01
CA VAL A 101 -13.35 27.46 16.32
C VAL A 101 -12.62 26.83 17.50
N GLN A 102 -11.78 25.81 17.26
CA GLN A 102 -10.98 25.18 18.30
C GLN A 102 -9.71 26.00 18.62
N PRO A 103 -9.13 25.90 19.82
CA PRO A 103 -7.81 26.48 20.09
C PRO A 103 -6.74 25.85 19.19
N ALA A 104 -5.85 26.66 18.61
CA ALA A 104 -4.71 26.13 17.86
C ALA A 104 -3.72 25.50 18.83
N LEU A 105 -3.08 24.38 18.44
CA LEU A 105 -2.03 23.77 19.26
C LEU A 105 -0.86 24.74 19.52
N GLY A 106 -0.56 25.63 18.56
CA GLY A 106 0.48 26.65 18.69
C GLY A 106 0.05 27.94 19.38
N GLY A 107 -1.20 28.06 19.85
CA GLY A 107 -1.72 29.24 20.55
C GLY A 107 -1.94 30.50 19.71
N GLY A 108 -1.76 30.44 18.38
CA GLY A 108 -1.98 31.55 17.44
C GLY A 108 -3.30 31.47 16.67
N GLU A 109 -3.58 32.48 15.84
CA GLU A 109 -4.76 32.53 14.96
C GLU A 109 -4.60 31.65 13.69
N GLU A 110 -3.35 31.42 13.26
CA GLU A 110 -3.05 30.56 12.10
C GLU A 110 -3.27 29.09 12.43
N ARG A 111 -3.83 28.36 11.46
CA ARG A 111 -4.12 26.93 11.54
C ARG A 111 -3.06 26.12 10.83
N SER A 112 -2.41 25.24 11.59
CA SER A 112 -1.46 24.26 11.05
C SER A 112 -2.20 23.14 10.33
N ALA A 113 -1.48 22.40 9.49
CA ALA A 113 -2.03 21.18 8.91
C ALA A 113 -2.40 20.13 9.97
N VAL A 114 -1.69 20.12 11.11
CA VAL A 114 -1.99 19.24 12.25
C VAL A 114 -3.31 19.63 12.90
N ASP A 115 -3.59 20.92 13.09
CA ASP A 115 -4.88 21.38 13.63
C ASP A 115 -6.05 20.95 12.72
N VAL A 116 -5.88 21.10 11.40
CA VAL A 116 -6.90 20.64 10.44
C VAL A 116 -7.04 19.12 10.49
N PHE A 117 -5.94 18.37 10.58
CA PHE A 117 -6.01 16.92 10.66
C PHE A 117 -6.71 16.45 11.93
N LEU A 118 -6.43 17.05 13.08
CA LEU A 118 -7.14 16.78 14.34
C LEU A 118 -8.64 17.10 14.23
N ALA A 119 -9.02 18.16 13.51
CA ALA A 119 -10.42 18.50 13.28
C ALA A 119 -11.14 17.53 12.32
N ILE A 120 -10.40 16.89 11.40
CA ILE A 120 -10.87 15.77 10.58
C ILE A 120 -11.05 14.53 11.46
N LEU A 121 -10.04 14.15 12.26
CA LEU A 121 -10.09 13.00 13.16
C LEU A 121 -11.21 13.11 14.21
N GLY A 122 -11.66 14.33 14.53
CA GLY A 122 -12.80 14.57 15.42
C GLY A 122 -14.18 14.22 14.84
N ASP A 123 -14.26 13.79 13.59
CA ASP A 123 -15.51 13.45 12.90
C ASP A 123 -15.47 12.02 12.39
N SER A 124 -15.98 11.10 13.18
CA SER A 124 -15.91 9.66 12.91
C SER A 124 -16.70 9.23 11.66
N GLN A 125 -17.50 10.13 11.08
CA GLN A 125 -18.35 9.85 9.92
C GLN A 125 -17.73 10.31 8.61
N CYS A 126 -16.60 11.04 8.65
CA CYS A 126 -15.96 11.51 7.42
C CYS A 126 -15.12 10.40 6.75
N ARG A 127 -14.95 10.50 5.43
CA ARG A 127 -14.29 9.49 4.60
C ARG A 127 -12.83 9.26 5.01
N ALA A 128 -12.09 10.33 5.36
CA ALA A 128 -10.72 10.18 5.85
C ALA A 128 -10.62 9.29 7.09
N VAL A 129 -11.52 9.43 8.07
CA VAL A 129 -11.52 8.58 9.26
C VAL A 129 -11.94 7.15 8.91
N GLY A 130 -12.90 6.98 8.00
CA GLY A 130 -13.25 5.67 7.45
C GLY A 130 -12.05 4.95 6.83
N ILE A 131 -11.27 5.63 5.97
CA ILE A 131 -10.05 5.08 5.36
C ILE A 131 -9.04 4.65 6.44
N LEU A 132 -8.77 5.51 7.42
CA LEU A 132 -7.82 5.21 8.50
C LEU A 132 -8.28 4.00 9.32
N ALA A 133 -9.57 3.94 9.68
CA ALA A 133 -10.14 2.82 10.43
C ALA A 133 -10.08 1.51 9.64
N GLU A 134 -10.35 1.55 8.33
CA GLU A 134 -10.21 0.40 7.44
C GLU A 134 -8.78 -0.13 7.32
N CYS A 135 -7.79 0.73 7.58
CA CYS A 135 -6.39 0.36 7.65
C CYS A 135 -5.96 -0.12 9.04
N GLY A 136 -6.86 -0.17 10.01
CA GLY A 136 -6.58 -0.61 11.38
C GLY A 136 -5.93 0.46 12.27
N VAL A 137 -6.05 1.73 11.91
CA VAL A 137 -5.54 2.84 12.74
C VAL A 137 -6.43 3.02 13.97
N ASP A 138 -5.81 3.05 15.15
CA ASP A 138 -6.46 3.54 16.35
C ASP A 138 -6.54 5.08 16.29
N ILE A 139 -7.73 5.59 15.95
CA ILE A 139 -7.97 7.01 15.74
C ILE A 139 -7.72 7.83 17.01
N GLU A 140 -8.00 7.26 18.18
CA GLU A 140 -7.83 7.95 19.46
C GLU A 140 -6.35 8.03 19.85
N GLU A 141 -5.60 6.93 19.71
CA GLU A 141 -4.15 6.92 19.90
C GLU A 141 -3.44 7.89 18.93
N LEU A 142 -3.84 7.88 17.65
CA LEU A 142 -3.29 8.81 16.64
C LEU A 142 -3.56 10.27 17.04
N ARG A 143 -4.78 10.57 17.50
CA ARG A 143 -5.19 11.90 17.91
C ARG A 143 -4.43 12.39 19.13
N GLU A 144 -4.25 11.53 20.14
CA GLU A 144 -3.46 11.82 21.34
C GLU A 144 -1.98 12.06 20.99
N SER A 145 -1.39 11.15 20.20
CA SER A 145 0.00 11.25 19.74
C SER A 145 0.29 12.57 19.02
N LEU A 146 -0.61 12.99 18.12
CA LEU A 146 -0.47 14.26 17.39
C LEU A 146 -0.59 15.49 18.31
N ARG A 147 -1.48 15.48 19.30
CA ARG A 147 -1.63 16.58 20.27
C ARG A 147 -0.40 16.75 21.15
N GLU A 148 0.22 15.63 21.53
CA GLU A 148 1.39 15.63 22.40
C GLU A 148 2.72 15.74 21.63
N GLY A 149 2.68 15.70 20.30
CA GLY A 149 3.89 15.68 19.48
C GLY A 149 4.70 14.39 19.62
N ARG A 150 4.06 13.28 19.99
CA ARG A 150 4.67 11.95 20.11
C ARG A 150 4.32 11.09 18.90
N LEU A 151 5.09 10.02 18.72
CA LEU A 151 4.78 9.00 17.72
C LEU A 151 4.00 7.86 18.38
N PRO A 152 2.95 7.32 17.72
CA PRO A 152 2.29 6.10 18.16
C PRO A 152 3.28 4.94 18.29
N ALA A 153 2.97 3.99 19.18
CA ALA A 153 3.82 2.81 19.33
C ALA A 153 3.66 1.89 18.10
N ARG A 154 4.72 1.75 17.30
CA ARG A 154 4.69 0.86 16.14
C ARG A 154 4.49 -0.60 16.57
N ARG A 155 3.42 -1.23 16.07
CA ARG A 155 3.15 -2.66 16.23
C ARG A 155 3.26 -3.34 14.87
N ASP A 156 4.33 -4.10 14.70
CA ASP A 156 4.61 -4.81 13.47
C ASP A 156 4.04 -6.23 13.55
N PRO A 157 2.99 -6.57 12.77
CA PRO A 157 2.39 -7.89 12.83
C PRO A 157 3.25 -8.96 12.14
N LEU A 158 4.27 -8.55 11.37
CA LEU A 158 5.07 -9.45 10.56
C LEU A 158 6.40 -9.82 11.25
N PRO A 159 6.85 -11.08 11.10
CA PRO A 159 8.20 -11.47 11.49
C PRO A 159 9.25 -10.70 10.66
N VAL A 160 10.44 -10.52 11.24
CA VAL A 160 11.50 -9.62 10.74
C VAL A 160 11.93 -9.93 9.30
N ASP A 161 11.88 -11.19 8.92
CA ASP A 161 12.27 -11.69 7.62
C ASP A 161 11.28 -11.37 6.49
N LEU A 162 10.05 -10.95 6.81
CA LEU A 162 9.07 -10.41 5.86
C LEU A 162 9.12 -8.88 5.73
N HIS A 163 9.91 -8.20 6.57
CA HIS A 163 9.97 -6.73 6.59
C HIS A 163 10.42 -6.14 5.26
N ARG A 164 11.31 -6.82 4.54
CA ARG A 164 11.79 -6.37 3.23
C ARG A 164 10.66 -6.35 2.21
N THR A 165 9.91 -7.45 2.10
CA THR A 165 8.78 -7.61 1.17
C THR A 165 7.68 -6.62 1.54
N ARG A 166 7.39 -6.48 2.84
CA ARG A 166 6.49 -5.44 3.35
C ARG A 166 6.92 -4.04 2.91
N ASP A 167 8.16 -3.65 3.18
CA ASP A 167 8.63 -2.30 2.88
C ASP A 167 8.61 -2.00 1.38
N ALA A 168 8.78 -3.01 0.53
CA ALA A 168 8.56 -2.89 -0.90
C ALA A 168 7.08 -2.66 -1.23
N LEU A 169 6.17 -3.49 -0.71
CA LEU A 169 4.72 -3.39 -0.93
C LEU A 169 4.11 -2.07 -0.41
N LEU A 170 4.62 -1.57 0.70
CA LEU A 170 4.26 -0.26 1.26
C LEU A 170 4.93 0.90 0.53
N GLY A 171 5.75 0.66 -0.50
CA GLY A 171 6.43 1.72 -1.25
C GLY A 171 7.54 2.45 -0.48
N ARG A 172 7.98 1.94 0.68
CA ARG A 172 9.16 2.45 1.41
C ARG A 172 10.47 2.10 0.71
N ARG A 173 10.43 1.00 -0.05
CA ARG A 173 11.55 0.51 -0.86
C ARG A 173 11.10 0.34 -2.30
N SER A 174 11.99 0.65 -3.23
CA SER A 174 11.81 0.30 -4.64
C SER A 174 12.62 -0.95 -4.99
N TYR A 175 12.05 -1.82 -5.83
CA TYR A 175 12.81 -2.88 -6.48
C TYR A 175 13.86 -2.31 -7.42
N ARG A 176 15.02 -2.95 -7.50
CA ARG A 176 16.06 -2.55 -8.45
C ARG A 176 15.84 -3.30 -9.76
N PRO A 177 15.52 -2.62 -10.88
CA PRO A 177 15.37 -3.31 -12.15
C PRO A 177 16.65 -4.06 -12.51
N GLN A 178 16.47 -5.25 -13.08
CA GLN A 178 17.55 -6.10 -13.56
C GLN A 178 18.23 -5.52 -14.81
N THR A 179 17.47 -4.81 -15.64
CA THR A 179 17.93 -4.20 -16.88
C THR A 179 18.75 -2.93 -16.61
N ARG A 180 20.02 -2.94 -17.03
CA ARG A 180 20.81 -1.72 -17.17
C ARG A 180 20.42 -1.00 -18.46
N GLY A 181 20.48 0.33 -18.47
CA GLY A 181 20.18 1.16 -19.64
C GLY A 181 18.75 1.70 -19.69
N VAL A 182 18.33 2.17 -20.87
CA VAL A 182 17.07 2.90 -21.09
C VAL A 182 15.84 2.10 -20.65
N MET A 183 15.83 0.78 -20.86
CA MET A 183 14.70 -0.07 -20.44
C MET A 183 14.54 -0.16 -18.92
N GLY A 184 15.64 -0.19 -18.15
CA GLY A 184 15.57 -0.13 -16.69
C GLY A 184 15.23 1.26 -16.16
N TRP A 185 15.54 2.32 -16.93
CA TRP A 185 15.04 3.67 -16.64
C TRP A 185 13.54 3.78 -16.91
N LEU A 186 13.05 3.25 -18.04
CA LEU A 186 11.62 3.20 -18.37
C LEU A 186 10.83 2.34 -17.38
N GLN A 187 11.36 1.19 -16.93
CA GLN A 187 10.71 0.41 -15.87
C GLN A 187 10.68 1.15 -14.52
N ARG A 188 11.74 1.87 -14.16
CA ARG A 188 11.72 2.73 -12.96
C ARG A 188 10.73 3.86 -13.09
N LEU A 189 10.64 4.46 -14.27
CA LEU A 189 9.70 5.52 -14.57
C LEU A 189 8.27 4.97 -14.55
N ALA A 190 8.03 3.80 -15.16
CA ALA A 190 6.77 3.09 -15.11
C ALA A 190 6.40 2.77 -13.67
N LEU A 191 7.26 2.15 -12.86
CA LEU A 191 7.01 1.90 -11.42
C LEU A 191 6.77 3.20 -10.62
N ARG A 192 7.43 4.30 -10.98
CA ARG A 192 7.29 5.57 -10.27
C ARG A 192 6.05 6.37 -10.69
N ILE A 193 5.63 6.26 -11.95
CA ILE A 193 4.45 6.94 -12.53
C ILE A 193 3.20 6.07 -12.40
N SER A 194 3.38 4.75 -12.42
CA SER A 194 2.39 3.78 -11.99
C SER A 194 2.24 3.99 -10.50
N ASN A 195 1.40 4.96 -10.17
CA ASN A 195 0.67 5.06 -8.93
C ASN A 195 -0.28 3.84 -8.80
N GLU A 196 0.00 2.74 -9.48
CA GLU A 196 -0.81 1.55 -9.62
C GLU A 196 -0.83 0.86 -8.27
N ASP A 197 -2.03 0.39 -7.95
CA ASP A 197 -2.26 -0.46 -6.81
C ASP A 197 -1.38 -1.70 -6.97
N TYR A 198 -0.26 -1.66 -6.29
CA TYR A 198 0.76 -2.67 -6.36
C TYR A 198 0.22 -4.04 -5.96
N ALA A 199 -0.51 -4.12 -4.84
CA ALA A 199 -1.10 -5.38 -4.44
C ALA A 199 -2.29 -5.82 -5.33
N ALA A 200 -2.83 -4.98 -6.22
CA ALA A 200 -3.76 -5.39 -7.28
C ALA A 200 -3.12 -6.22 -8.42
N GLN A 201 -1.79 -6.30 -8.46
CA GLN A 201 -1.04 -7.11 -9.43
C GLN A 201 -0.15 -8.14 -8.71
N PRO A 202 -0.72 -9.11 -7.97
CA PRO A 202 0.09 -10.02 -7.16
C PRO A 202 1.13 -10.80 -7.95
N VAL A 203 0.81 -11.24 -9.18
CA VAL A 203 1.77 -12.00 -10.00
C VAL A 203 2.98 -11.14 -10.39
N PHE A 204 2.78 -9.85 -10.66
CA PHE A 204 3.87 -8.92 -10.92
C PHE A 204 4.78 -8.79 -9.69
N TRP A 205 4.20 -8.71 -8.49
CA TRP A 205 4.94 -8.66 -7.22
C TRP A 205 5.72 -9.92 -6.93
N VAL A 206 5.08 -11.08 -7.08
CA VAL A 206 5.73 -12.38 -6.94
C VAL A 206 6.95 -12.46 -7.85
N ARG A 207 6.86 -11.94 -9.07
CA ARG A 207 8.01 -11.91 -9.98
C ARG A 207 9.13 -10.97 -9.49
N LEU A 208 8.80 -9.74 -9.06
CA LEU A 208 9.81 -8.79 -8.57
C LEU A 208 10.51 -9.30 -7.32
N GLU A 209 9.74 -9.90 -6.40
CA GLU A 209 10.27 -10.50 -5.18
C GLU A 209 11.13 -11.73 -5.50
N ALA A 210 10.71 -12.58 -6.45
CA ALA A 210 11.51 -13.72 -6.90
C ALA A 210 12.84 -13.30 -7.55
N ASP A 211 12.88 -12.17 -8.26
CA ASP A 211 14.15 -11.60 -8.78
C ASP A 211 15.08 -11.15 -7.64
N GLU A 212 14.55 -10.46 -6.61
CA GLU A 212 15.36 -10.07 -5.46
C GLU A 212 15.87 -11.29 -4.68
N LEU A 213 15.04 -12.30 -4.45
CA LEU A 213 15.44 -13.55 -3.79
C LEU A 213 16.55 -14.27 -4.59
N ALA A 214 16.41 -14.37 -5.92
CA ALA A 214 17.44 -14.94 -6.78
C ALA A 214 18.76 -14.17 -6.66
N ARG A 215 18.70 -12.83 -6.63
CA ARG A 215 19.88 -11.96 -6.51
C ARG A 215 20.57 -12.08 -5.17
N GLU A 216 19.84 -12.20 -4.07
CA GLU A 216 20.40 -12.42 -2.74
C GLU A 216 21.20 -13.72 -2.67
N ARG A 217 20.76 -14.74 -3.41
CA ARG A 217 21.46 -16.01 -3.57
C ARG A 217 22.60 -15.96 -4.61
N GLY A 218 22.89 -14.78 -5.17
CA GLY A 218 23.93 -14.59 -6.20
C GLY A 218 23.55 -15.10 -7.59
N SER A 219 22.30 -15.50 -7.82
CA SER A 219 21.80 -15.94 -9.12
C SER A 219 21.38 -14.75 -10.00
N ARG A 220 21.60 -14.88 -11.31
CA ARG A 220 21.03 -13.97 -12.33
C ARG A 220 19.73 -14.49 -12.93
N LYS A 221 19.32 -15.71 -12.58
CA LYS A 221 18.12 -16.35 -13.10
C LYS A 221 17.19 -16.71 -11.96
N ILE A 222 15.93 -16.33 -12.10
CA ILE A 222 14.85 -16.68 -11.17
C ILE A 222 14.64 -18.19 -11.24
N GLY A 223 14.58 -18.83 -10.08
CA GLY A 223 14.16 -20.21 -9.94
C GLY A 223 12.69 -20.40 -9.64
N SER A 224 12.17 -21.58 -9.96
CA SER A 224 10.80 -21.95 -9.58
C SER A 224 10.60 -22.00 -8.05
N ASP A 225 11.66 -22.27 -7.28
CA ASP A 225 11.72 -22.15 -5.82
C ASP A 225 11.70 -20.68 -5.35
N ASP A 226 12.36 -19.75 -6.06
CA ASP A 226 12.24 -18.30 -5.77
C ASP A 226 10.80 -17.83 -5.92
N VAL A 227 10.13 -18.25 -7.00
CA VAL A 227 8.74 -17.86 -7.27
C VAL A 227 7.81 -18.41 -6.20
N LEU A 228 8.02 -19.65 -5.74
CA LEU A 228 7.23 -20.25 -4.67
C LEU A 228 7.37 -19.46 -3.35
N LEU A 229 8.61 -19.15 -2.95
CA LEU A 229 8.86 -18.35 -1.75
C LEU A 229 8.32 -16.92 -1.90
N ALA A 230 8.48 -16.29 -3.06
CA ALA A 230 7.95 -14.96 -3.36
C ALA A 230 6.41 -14.92 -3.28
N LEU A 231 5.74 -15.97 -3.75
CA LEU A 231 4.29 -16.11 -3.68
C LEU A 231 3.79 -16.13 -2.23
N LEU A 232 4.43 -16.91 -1.35
CA LEU A 232 4.08 -16.98 0.07
C LEU A 232 4.38 -15.69 0.81
N THR A 233 5.60 -15.16 0.67
CA THR A 233 6.00 -13.90 1.33
C THR A 233 5.09 -12.74 0.95
N THR A 234 4.71 -12.61 -0.33
CA THR A 234 3.77 -11.59 -0.81
C THR A 234 2.38 -11.80 -0.21
N TYR A 235 1.89 -13.05 -0.17
CA TYR A 235 0.56 -13.35 0.39
C TYR A 235 0.48 -13.12 1.90
N GLU A 236 1.50 -13.54 2.67
CA GLU A 236 1.52 -13.33 4.11
C GLU A 236 1.58 -11.84 4.49
N VAL A 237 2.32 -11.03 3.72
CA VAL A 237 2.25 -9.57 3.86
C VAL A 237 0.83 -9.07 3.52
N ALA A 238 0.24 -9.53 2.41
CA ALA A 238 -1.11 -9.13 2.03
C ALA A 238 -2.17 -9.49 3.09
N LEU A 239 -1.99 -10.61 3.82
CA LEU A 239 -2.84 -11.00 4.96
C LEU A 239 -2.66 -10.05 6.15
N ALA A 240 -1.43 -9.62 6.45
CA ALA A 240 -1.15 -8.67 7.53
C ALA A 240 -1.67 -7.26 7.23
N TYR A 241 -1.85 -6.91 5.94
CA TYR A 241 -2.39 -5.62 5.50
C TYR A 241 -3.62 -5.81 4.59
N PRO A 242 -4.79 -6.21 5.14
CA PRO A 242 -5.96 -6.57 4.33
C PRO A 242 -6.48 -5.45 3.43
N HIS A 243 -6.29 -4.19 3.84
CA HIS A 243 -6.64 -3.02 3.04
C HIS A 243 -5.85 -2.97 1.72
N LEU A 244 -4.65 -3.57 1.66
CA LEU A 244 -3.88 -3.71 0.42
C LEU A 244 -4.37 -4.84 -0.49
N ALA A 245 -5.21 -5.76 -0.03
CA ALA A 245 -5.62 -6.89 -0.84
C ALA A 245 -7.12 -6.95 -1.09
N ARG A 246 -7.93 -6.13 -0.40
CA ARG A 246 -9.39 -6.26 -0.33
C ARG A 246 -10.08 -6.44 -1.69
N SER A 247 -9.78 -5.59 -2.66
CA SER A 247 -10.39 -5.62 -4.01
C SER A 247 -9.90 -6.77 -4.89
N VAL A 248 -8.82 -7.45 -4.49
CA VAL A 248 -8.05 -8.39 -5.31
C VAL A 248 -7.70 -9.69 -4.57
N GLN A 249 -8.37 -9.98 -3.45
CA GLN A 249 -8.11 -11.19 -2.64
C GLN A 249 -8.21 -12.46 -3.50
N HIS A 250 -9.16 -12.49 -4.45
CA HIS A 250 -9.34 -13.58 -5.40
C HIS A 250 -8.11 -13.85 -6.29
N LYS A 251 -7.17 -12.90 -6.42
CA LYS A 251 -5.92 -13.09 -7.18
C LYS A 251 -4.79 -13.72 -6.35
N TYR A 252 -4.97 -13.88 -5.05
CA TYR A 252 -3.99 -14.45 -4.11
C TYR A 252 -4.20 -15.95 -3.80
N ARG A 253 -4.99 -16.66 -4.64
CA ARG A 253 -5.35 -18.07 -4.42
C ARG A 253 -4.18 -19.02 -4.22
N GLY A 254 -3.06 -18.81 -4.92
CA GLY A 254 -1.89 -19.69 -4.77
C GLY A 254 -1.29 -19.61 -3.37
N GLY A 255 -1.19 -18.40 -2.80
CA GLY A 255 -0.69 -18.21 -1.44
C GLY A 255 -1.65 -18.80 -0.41
N GLN A 256 -2.95 -18.58 -0.62
CA GLN A 256 -4.01 -19.14 0.20
C GLN A 256 -3.97 -20.68 0.21
N ALA A 257 -3.83 -21.31 -0.97
CA ALA A 257 -3.78 -22.75 -1.10
C ALA A 257 -2.57 -23.36 -0.37
N LEU A 258 -1.39 -22.74 -0.50
CA LEU A 258 -0.19 -23.20 0.21
C LEU A 258 -0.33 -23.06 1.74
N LEU A 259 -0.83 -21.92 2.22
CA LEU A 259 -1.05 -21.73 3.65
C LEU A 259 -2.08 -22.73 4.20
N ALA A 260 -3.15 -22.99 3.45
CA ALA A 260 -4.17 -24.00 3.80
C ALA A 260 -3.60 -25.43 3.82
N ALA A 261 -2.60 -25.72 2.99
CA ALA A 261 -1.82 -26.96 3.03
C ALA A 261 -0.75 -26.97 4.14
N GLY A 262 -0.72 -25.95 5.00
CA GLY A 262 0.24 -25.82 6.10
C GLY A 262 1.64 -25.38 5.66
N VAL A 263 1.82 -24.90 4.43
CA VAL A 263 3.10 -24.40 3.92
C VAL A 263 3.15 -22.89 4.03
N ASP A 264 3.99 -22.39 4.93
CA ASP A 264 4.31 -20.97 5.10
C ASP A 264 5.71 -20.64 4.54
N HIS A 265 6.04 -19.33 4.46
CA HIS A 265 7.32 -18.87 3.97
C HIS A 265 8.51 -19.41 4.79
N ALA A 266 8.34 -19.59 6.10
CA ALA A 266 9.40 -20.05 7.00
C ALA A 266 9.77 -21.51 6.72
N ARG A 267 8.77 -22.39 6.56
CA ARG A 267 8.95 -23.79 6.16
C ARG A 267 9.58 -23.91 4.79
N VAL A 268 9.14 -23.11 3.82
CA VAL A 268 9.75 -23.07 2.47
C VAL A 268 11.21 -22.65 2.55
N ARG A 269 11.53 -21.58 3.28
CA ARG A 269 12.90 -21.10 3.41
C ARG A 269 13.79 -22.13 4.12
N ALA A 270 13.30 -22.78 5.17
CA ALA A 270 14.04 -23.84 5.86
C ALA A 270 14.33 -25.05 4.95
N ALA A 271 13.36 -25.48 4.15
CA ALA A 271 13.54 -26.54 3.18
C ALA A 271 14.54 -26.15 2.07
N MET A 272 14.44 -24.93 1.53
CA MET A 272 15.41 -24.42 0.54
C MET A 272 16.84 -24.35 1.07
N ALA A 273 17.02 -24.14 2.37
CA ALA A 273 18.34 -24.09 3.00
C ALA A 273 18.95 -25.49 3.25
N SER A 274 18.13 -26.54 3.28
CA SER A 274 18.56 -27.91 3.64
C SER A 274 18.58 -28.89 2.46
N LEU A 275 17.87 -28.59 1.38
CA LEU A 275 17.72 -29.47 0.22
C LEU A 275 18.58 -29.00 -0.96
N ASP A 276 19.21 -29.95 -1.65
CA ASP A 276 19.69 -29.72 -3.01
C ASP A 276 18.55 -29.98 -4.00
N LEU A 277 17.91 -28.90 -4.43
CA LEU A 277 16.80 -28.95 -5.38
C LEU A 277 17.28 -29.08 -6.83
N GLY A 278 18.58 -29.06 -7.12
CA GLY A 278 19.13 -29.13 -8.48
C GLY A 278 18.81 -27.89 -9.33
N ARG A 279 18.58 -28.09 -10.63
CA ARG A 279 18.22 -27.00 -11.58
C ARG A 279 16.81 -27.18 -12.11
N ASP A 280 16.22 -26.08 -12.57
CA ASP A 280 14.96 -26.15 -13.32
C ASP A 280 15.22 -26.77 -14.70
N GLU A 281 14.49 -27.84 -15.02
CA GLU A 281 14.52 -28.46 -16.35
C GLU A 281 13.79 -27.61 -17.39
N VAL A 282 12.71 -26.92 -16.98
CA VAL A 282 11.95 -26.01 -17.82
C VAL A 282 12.14 -24.58 -17.32
N PRO A 283 12.69 -23.67 -18.15
CA PRO A 283 12.91 -22.29 -17.76
C PRO A 283 11.57 -21.58 -17.49
N LEU A 284 11.56 -20.69 -16.49
CA LEU A 284 10.41 -19.84 -16.22
C LEU A 284 10.22 -18.79 -17.34
N PRO A 285 8.97 -18.33 -17.56
CA PRO A 285 8.71 -17.26 -18.53
C PRO A 285 9.48 -15.99 -18.19
N THR A 286 10.12 -15.39 -19.20
CA THR A 286 10.94 -14.18 -19.03
C THR A 286 10.20 -12.89 -19.45
N GLY A 287 9.20 -12.99 -20.33
CA GLY A 287 8.35 -11.86 -20.75
C GLY A 287 7.34 -11.44 -19.68
N MET A 288 6.81 -10.21 -19.73
CA MET A 288 5.70 -9.80 -18.84
C MET A 288 4.36 -10.41 -19.24
N GLY A 289 4.10 -10.57 -20.55
CA GLY A 289 2.82 -11.07 -21.06
C GLY A 289 2.57 -12.57 -20.89
N ASP A 290 3.61 -13.34 -20.55
CA ASP A 290 3.51 -14.80 -20.43
C ASP A 290 3.14 -15.28 -19.01
N TRP A 291 3.11 -14.34 -18.06
CA TRP A 291 2.77 -14.65 -16.68
C TRP A 291 1.25 -14.76 -16.49
N PRO A 292 0.78 -15.64 -15.60
CA PRO A 292 -0.64 -15.75 -15.28
C PRO A 292 -1.24 -14.46 -14.70
N GLN A 293 -2.58 -14.41 -14.65
CA GLN A 293 -3.30 -13.26 -14.09
C GLN A 293 -3.42 -13.30 -12.55
N ASP A 294 -3.37 -14.49 -11.97
CA ASP A 294 -3.45 -14.73 -10.53
C ASP A 294 -2.39 -15.73 -10.05
N THR A 295 -2.19 -15.76 -8.73
CA THR A 295 -1.18 -16.62 -8.10
C THR A 295 -1.57 -18.11 -8.05
N GLY A 296 -2.84 -18.46 -8.21
CA GLY A 296 -3.30 -19.86 -8.27
C GLY A 296 -2.76 -20.52 -9.54
N GLN A 297 -2.94 -19.87 -10.69
CA GLN A 297 -2.37 -20.30 -11.95
C GLN A 297 -0.83 -20.34 -11.95
N VAL A 298 -0.18 -19.43 -11.21
CA VAL A 298 1.28 -19.50 -10.99
C VAL A 298 1.63 -20.79 -10.26
N LEU A 299 0.95 -21.08 -9.16
CA LEU A 299 1.18 -22.29 -8.37
C LEU A 299 0.95 -23.57 -9.18
N GLU A 300 -0.15 -23.65 -9.94
CA GLU A 300 -0.45 -24.79 -10.83
C GLU A 300 0.70 -25.05 -11.82
N ARG A 301 1.24 -23.99 -12.44
CA ARG A 301 2.38 -24.09 -13.35
C ARG A 301 3.66 -24.55 -12.63
N LEU A 302 3.91 -24.07 -11.42
CA LEU A 302 5.09 -24.48 -10.64
C LEU A 302 4.98 -25.97 -10.23
N ALA A 303 3.80 -26.41 -9.81
CA ALA A 303 3.57 -27.79 -9.37
C ALA A 303 3.49 -28.79 -10.55
N GLY A 304 3.01 -28.35 -11.71
CA GLY A 304 2.82 -29.21 -12.88
C GLY A 304 4.10 -29.68 -13.57
N VAL A 305 5.25 -29.03 -13.32
CA VAL A 305 6.53 -29.38 -13.94
C VAL A 305 7.43 -30.11 -12.95
N LYS A 306 7.31 -31.45 -12.88
CA LYS A 306 8.05 -32.32 -11.94
C LYS A 306 9.58 -32.10 -11.96
N GLY A 307 10.13 -31.71 -13.10
CA GLY A 307 11.56 -31.43 -13.30
C GLY A 307 12.05 -30.11 -12.69
N ASN A 308 11.16 -29.27 -12.15
CA ASN A 308 11.51 -27.96 -11.61
C ASN A 308 11.72 -28.00 -10.08
N ARG A 309 12.56 -27.09 -9.59
CA ARG A 309 12.91 -26.98 -8.16
C ARG A 309 11.69 -26.77 -7.27
N GLY A 310 10.73 -25.96 -7.69
CA GLY A 310 9.50 -25.65 -6.97
C GLY A 310 8.61 -26.88 -6.79
N ALA A 311 8.48 -27.73 -7.81
CA ALA A 311 7.75 -28.99 -7.69
C ALA A 311 8.43 -29.95 -6.71
N ARG A 312 9.76 -30.12 -6.82
CA ARG A 312 10.54 -30.93 -5.87
C ARG A 312 10.46 -30.41 -4.44
N LEU A 313 10.44 -29.08 -4.27
CA LEU A 313 10.30 -28.42 -2.97
C LEU A 313 8.92 -28.67 -2.35
N LEU A 314 7.84 -28.58 -3.14
CA LEU A 314 6.49 -28.92 -2.68
C LEU A 314 6.37 -30.39 -2.29
N GLU A 315 6.94 -31.29 -3.08
CA GLU A 315 6.99 -32.72 -2.79
C GLU A 315 7.74 -32.99 -1.47
N ALA A 316 8.90 -32.36 -1.27
CA ALA A 316 9.67 -32.48 -0.03
C ALA A 316 8.95 -31.90 1.20
N LEU A 317 8.03 -30.94 0.99
CA LEU A 317 7.17 -30.39 2.03
C LEU A 317 5.89 -31.20 2.27
N GLY A 318 5.69 -32.30 1.53
CA GLY A 318 4.53 -33.18 1.65
C GLY A 318 3.26 -32.65 0.99
N VAL A 319 3.37 -31.70 0.05
CA VAL A 319 2.23 -31.15 -0.70
C VAL A 319 2.09 -31.88 -2.03
N SER A 320 0.97 -32.55 -2.23
CA SER A 320 0.67 -33.17 -3.52
C SER A 320 -0.07 -32.20 -4.46
N GLN A 321 0.05 -32.42 -5.77
CA GLN A 321 -0.72 -31.67 -6.76
C GLN A 321 -2.24 -31.87 -6.58
N ALA A 322 -2.66 -33.04 -6.09
CA ALA A 322 -4.06 -33.31 -5.81
C ALA A 322 -4.61 -32.40 -4.70
N ASP A 323 -3.81 -32.15 -3.66
CA ASP A 323 -4.19 -31.26 -2.56
C ASP A 323 -4.36 -29.82 -3.06
N LEU A 324 -3.48 -29.38 -3.96
CA LEU A 324 -3.54 -28.03 -4.54
C LEU A 324 -4.74 -27.84 -5.47
N ASN A 325 -5.10 -28.86 -6.26
CA ASN A 325 -6.25 -28.78 -7.18
C ASN A 325 -7.61 -28.66 -6.46
N VAL A 326 -7.70 -29.09 -5.20
CA VAL A 326 -8.91 -28.93 -4.38
C VAL A 326 -9.01 -27.51 -3.80
N LEU A 327 -7.88 -26.79 -3.71
CA LEU A 327 -7.76 -25.51 -3.00
C LEU A 327 -7.75 -24.29 -3.93
N CYS A 328 -7.41 -24.45 -5.22
CA CYS A 328 -7.35 -23.37 -6.23
C CYS A 328 -8.65 -23.22 -7.04
#